data_AF-A0A1Y1IMW8-F1
#
_entry.id   AF-A0A1Y1IMW8-F1
#
_cell.length_a   1.000
_cell.length_b   1.000
_cell.length_c   1.000
_cell.angle_alpha   90.00
_cell.angle_beta   90.00
_cell.angle_gamma   90.00
#
_symmetry.space_group_name_H-M   'P 1'
#
loop_
_entity.id
_entity.type
_entity.pdbx_description
1 polymer ?
#
loop_
_entity_poly.entity_id
_entity_poly.type
_entity_poly.pdbx_seq_one_letter_code
_entity_poly.pdbx_strand_id
1 'polypeptide(L)'
;MMAEPGLAVVPVGGVGQGQVGLAVDEKERREFQARCQAHVLSVRGIHGGRGGGTSSVWSAAETNALYARALTEFGEMAERKVSAAANSSRKRTAEEFAAFLGRNPYGVSIETASPADVGAFIVSDWLPRHSGNCRTVLPSTGKTVASASAVKGVVKDLSKTYTLLGYAAGHENPAKSEVVKSYRDGYERCLHDEDVKVQRAKVFTEVKLDALLAHMADRVKQETDALELCTLLMDQAAVLYLWESLARGKECGALSAREIEGGAAPAAYPGWSKTVHKNPVRVVRWPRLGRELGSPSSKLLHN
;
A
#
# COMPACT_ATOMS: atom_id res chain seq x y z
N MET A 1 -62.56 33.36 -51.88
CA MET A 1 -63.13 33.75 -50.58
C MET A 1 -64.63 33.63 -50.67
N MET A 2 -65.19 32.52 -50.19
CA MET A 2 -66.61 32.36 -49.86
C MET A 2 -66.63 31.43 -48.65
N ALA A 3 -67.19 31.92 -47.55
CA ALA A 3 -67.48 31.19 -46.34
C ALA A 3 -68.93 30.70 -46.42
N GLU A 4 -69.21 29.56 -45.79
CA GLU A 4 -70.54 29.03 -45.42
C GLU A 4 -70.30 27.90 -44.38
N PRO A 5 -71.29 27.55 -43.52
CA PRO A 5 -71.15 27.65 -42.07
C PRO A 5 -71.55 26.37 -41.28
N GLY A 6 -71.48 26.45 -39.94
CA GLY A 6 -72.57 25.99 -39.08
C GLY A 6 -72.57 24.56 -38.50
N LEU A 7 -72.17 24.47 -37.23
CA LEU A 7 -72.52 23.54 -36.13
C LEU A 7 -73.68 22.51 -36.32
N ALA A 8 -73.43 21.27 -35.85
CA ALA A 8 -74.41 20.46 -35.11
C ALA A 8 -73.72 19.52 -34.09
N VAL A 9 -74.36 19.34 -32.93
CA VAL A 9 -73.89 18.67 -31.71
C VAL A 9 -74.59 17.30 -31.53
N VAL A 10 -73.81 16.21 -31.41
CA VAL A 10 -73.82 15.03 -30.47
C VAL A 10 -75.15 14.21 -30.34
N PRO A 11 -75.18 12.84 -30.38
CA PRO A 11 -74.56 11.99 -29.34
C PRO A 11 -74.08 10.54 -29.64
N VAL A 12 -73.11 10.14 -28.80
CA VAL A 12 -72.90 8.85 -28.09
C VAL A 12 -72.80 7.53 -28.90
N GLY A 13 -71.62 6.90 -28.80
CA GLY A 13 -71.47 5.45 -28.87
C GLY A 13 -70.11 4.98 -29.40
N GLY A 14 -69.37 4.19 -28.61
CA GLY A 14 -68.36 3.26 -29.17
C GLY A 14 -66.92 3.38 -28.68
N VAL A 15 -66.69 2.80 -27.51
CA VAL A 15 -65.45 2.22 -26.97
C VAL A 15 -64.35 1.83 -27.99
N GLY A 16 -63.13 2.33 -27.75
CA GLY A 16 -61.92 1.49 -27.67
C GLY A 16 -61.03 1.36 -28.91
N GLN A 17 -59.81 1.91 -28.82
CA GLN A 17 -58.59 1.20 -29.24
C GLN A 17 -57.37 1.79 -28.54
N GLY A 18 -56.92 1.10 -27.49
CA GLY A 18 -55.66 1.36 -26.83
C GLY A 18 -54.49 0.94 -27.71
N GLN A 19 -53.41 1.72 -27.69
CA GLN A 19 -52.09 1.28 -28.12
C GLN A 19 -51.65 0.12 -27.22
N VAL A 20 -51.75 -1.11 -27.74
CA VAL A 20 -51.18 -2.29 -27.12
C VAL A 20 -49.68 -2.28 -27.42
N GLY A 21 -48.88 -1.80 -26.47
CA GLY A 21 -47.46 -2.14 -26.44
C GLY A 21 -47.34 -3.65 -26.29
N LEU A 22 -46.78 -4.32 -27.31
CA LEU A 22 -46.52 -5.76 -27.27
C LEU A 22 -45.53 -6.03 -26.13
N ALA A 23 -46.06 -6.44 -24.98
CA ALA A 23 -45.27 -6.89 -23.85
C ALA A 23 -44.58 -8.20 -24.26
N VAL A 24 -43.29 -8.11 -24.62
CA VAL A 24 -42.45 -9.29 -24.85
C VAL A 24 -42.42 -10.10 -23.56
N ASP A 25 -42.73 -11.38 -23.65
CA ASP A 25 -42.77 -12.28 -22.51
C ASP A 25 -41.41 -12.26 -21.77
N GLU A 26 -41.43 -12.22 -20.45
CA GLU A 26 -40.22 -12.05 -19.65
C GLU A 26 -39.24 -13.21 -19.88
N LYS A 27 -39.78 -14.39 -20.17
CA LYS A 27 -39.01 -15.57 -20.56
C LYS A 27 -38.33 -15.39 -21.91
N GLU A 28 -39.04 -14.92 -22.93
CA GLU A 28 -38.48 -14.61 -24.25
C GLU A 28 -37.36 -13.56 -24.17
N ARG A 29 -37.54 -12.53 -23.33
CA ARG A 29 -36.51 -11.52 -23.07
C ARG A 29 -35.26 -12.12 -22.42
N ARG A 30 -35.42 -12.99 -21.42
CA ARG A 30 -34.28 -13.67 -20.77
C ARG A 30 -33.55 -14.62 -21.72
N GLU A 31 -34.29 -15.37 -22.53
CA GLU A 31 -33.71 -16.27 -23.53
C GLU A 31 -32.95 -15.49 -24.62
N PHE A 32 -33.49 -14.35 -25.07
CA PHE A 32 -32.80 -13.46 -25.99
C PHE A 32 -31.50 -12.89 -25.39
N GLN A 33 -31.56 -12.39 -24.15
CA GLN A 33 -30.37 -11.88 -23.46
C GLN A 33 -29.31 -12.97 -23.25
N ALA A 34 -29.71 -14.20 -22.91
CA ALA A 34 -28.80 -15.33 -22.79
C ALA A 34 -28.13 -15.69 -24.13
N ARG A 35 -28.86 -15.65 -25.25
CA ARG A 35 -28.29 -15.85 -26.60
C ARG A 35 -27.29 -14.75 -26.96
N CYS A 36 -27.61 -13.49 -26.69
CA CYS A 36 -26.69 -12.37 -26.93
C CYS A 36 -25.41 -12.50 -26.10
N GLN A 37 -25.53 -12.87 -24.83
CA GLN A 37 -24.39 -13.08 -23.95
C GLN A 37 -23.53 -14.26 -24.42
N ALA A 38 -24.15 -15.39 -24.77
CA ALA A 38 -23.44 -16.56 -25.31
C ALA A 38 -22.70 -16.23 -26.62
N HIS A 39 -23.31 -15.42 -27.50
CA HIS A 39 -22.67 -14.97 -28.73
C HIS A 39 -21.44 -14.09 -28.47
N VAL A 40 -21.54 -13.12 -27.57
CA VAL A 40 -20.40 -12.26 -27.18
C VAL A 40 -19.27 -13.10 -26.57
N LEU A 41 -19.59 -14.08 -25.72
CA LEU A 41 -18.61 -14.98 -25.13
C LEU A 41 -17.93 -15.85 -26.20
N SER A 42 -18.70 -16.38 -27.16
CA SER A 42 -18.19 -17.15 -28.29
C SER A 42 -17.24 -16.35 -29.19
N VAL A 43 -17.58 -15.10 -29.52
CA VAL A 43 -16.71 -14.20 -30.32
C VAL A 43 -15.39 -13.91 -29.59
N ARG A 44 -15.41 -13.91 -28.26
CA ARG A 44 -14.21 -13.71 -27.42
C ARG A 44 -13.42 -15.00 -27.14
N GLY A 45 -13.78 -16.12 -27.75
CA GLY A 45 -13.14 -17.42 -27.51
C GLY A 45 -13.42 -18.01 -26.12
N ILE A 46 -14.41 -17.47 -25.41
CA ILE A 46 -14.83 -17.95 -24.09
C ILE A 46 -15.99 -18.90 -24.33
N HIS A 47 -15.69 -20.17 -24.57
CA HIS A 47 -16.71 -21.20 -24.64
C HIS A 47 -17.16 -21.56 -23.24
N GLY A 48 -18.34 -21.07 -22.84
CA GLY A 48 -19.01 -21.54 -21.63
C GLY A 48 -19.34 -23.02 -21.79
N GLY A 49 -18.63 -23.90 -21.08
CA GLY A 49 -18.86 -25.34 -21.11
C GLY A 49 -18.07 -26.04 -20.00
N ARG A 50 -18.64 -27.12 -19.46
CA ARG A 50 -17.83 -28.15 -18.77
C ARG A 50 -16.78 -28.60 -19.78
N GLY A 51 -15.50 -28.56 -19.40
CA GLY A 51 -14.35 -28.80 -20.29
C GLY A 51 -14.62 -29.91 -21.30
N GLY A 52 -14.41 -29.60 -22.58
CA GLY A 52 -14.68 -30.48 -23.71
C GLY A 52 -13.90 -31.79 -23.61
N GLY A 53 -14.52 -32.85 -24.11
CA GLY A 53 -14.01 -34.22 -24.05
C GLY A 53 -12.61 -34.38 -24.65
N THR A 54 -11.92 -35.40 -24.12
CA THR A 54 -10.57 -35.92 -24.45
C THR A 54 -9.39 -35.56 -23.53
N SER A 55 -9.61 -34.97 -22.34
CA SER A 55 -8.64 -35.12 -21.23
C SER A 55 -9.20 -36.07 -20.18
N SER A 56 -8.35 -36.90 -19.57
CA SER A 56 -8.75 -37.70 -18.41
C SER A 56 -9.39 -36.78 -17.38
N VAL A 57 -10.61 -37.11 -16.98
CA VAL A 57 -11.24 -36.44 -15.85
C VAL A 57 -10.38 -36.80 -14.64
N TRP A 58 -9.74 -35.80 -14.03
CA TRP A 58 -8.98 -36.02 -12.80
C TRP A 58 -9.90 -36.63 -11.74
N SER A 59 -9.41 -37.64 -11.04
CA SER A 59 -10.06 -38.12 -9.83
C SER A 59 -10.17 -36.99 -8.81
N ALA A 60 -11.05 -37.15 -7.81
CA ALA A 60 -11.19 -36.19 -6.72
C ALA A 60 -9.85 -35.97 -5.99
N ALA A 61 -9.05 -37.02 -5.80
CA ALA A 61 -7.74 -36.94 -5.17
C ALA A 61 -6.73 -36.15 -6.02
N GLU A 62 -6.67 -36.42 -7.32
CA GLU A 62 -5.79 -35.68 -8.25
C GLU A 62 -6.20 -34.21 -8.35
N THR A 63 -7.50 -33.92 -8.41
CA THR A 63 -8.02 -32.55 -8.44
C THR A 63 -7.65 -31.80 -7.16
N ASN A 64 -7.88 -32.41 -5.99
CA ASN A 64 -7.53 -31.79 -4.71
C ASN A 64 -6.03 -31.52 -4.58
N ALA A 65 -5.19 -32.48 -4.96
CA ALA A 65 -3.74 -32.32 -4.94
C ALA A 65 -3.27 -31.22 -5.90
N LEU A 66 -3.83 -31.18 -7.11
CA LEU A 66 -3.52 -30.16 -8.10
C LEU A 66 -3.93 -28.77 -7.62
N TYR A 67 -5.17 -28.61 -7.15
CA TYR A 67 -5.68 -27.33 -6.66
C TYR A 67 -4.93 -26.88 -5.40
N ALA A 68 -4.66 -27.77 -4.44
CA ALA A 68 -3.87 -27.42 -3.26
C ALA A 68 -2.50 -26.85 -3.64
N ARG A 69 -1.78 -27.51 -4.57
CA ARG A 69 -0.49 -27.02 -5.07
C ARG A 69 -0.62 -25.69 -5.81
N ALA A 70 -1.54 -25.60 -6.77
CA ALA A 70 -1.71 -24.41 -7.61
C ALA A 70 -2.17 -23.20 -6.80
N LEU A 71 -3.08 -23.38 -5.83
CA LEU A 71 -3.55 -22.31 -4.94
C LEU A 71 -2.45 -21.86 -3.98
N THR A 72 -1.60 -22.78 -3.52
CA THR A 72 -0.42 -22.44 -2.70
C THR A 72 0.54 -21.56 -3.51
N GLU A 73 0.93 -21.99 -4.71
CA GLU A 73 1.85 -21.23 -5.58
C GLU A 73 1.26 -19.87 -5.98
N PHE A 74 -0.03 -19.83 -6.35
CA PHE A 74 -0.75 -18.60 -6.63
C PHE A 74 -0.72 -17.63 -5.43
N GLY A 75 -0.97 -18.16 -4.22
CA GLY A 75 -0.91 -17.39 -2.99
C GLY A 75 0.48 -16.82 -2.71
N GLU A 76 1.52 -17.65 -2.81
CA GLU A 76 2.92 -17.23 -2.64
C GLU A 76 3.34 -16.15 -3.64
N MET A 77 2.93 -16.28 -4.91
CA MET A 77 3.16 -15.25 -5.92
C MET A 77 2.41 -13.95 -5.61
N ALA A 78 1.15 -14.04 -5.19
CA ALA A 78 0.36 -12.87 -4.82
C ALA A 78 0.98 -12.11 -3.62
N GLU A 79 1.60 -12.82 -2.68
CA GLU A 79 2.26 -12.20 -1.52
C GLU A 79 3.46 -11.32 -1.93
N ARG A 80 4.15 -11.62 -3.03
CA ARG A 80 5.28 -10.83 -3.53
C ARG A 80 4.92 -9.41 -3.96
N LYS A 81 3.62 -9.10 -4.12
CA LYS A 81 3.13 -7.75 -4.46
C LYS A 81 3.48 -6.70 -3.39
N VAL A 82 3.61 -7.12 -2.13
CA VAL A 82 3.94 -6.24 -1.00
C VAL A 82 5.20 -6.73 -0.29
N SER A 83 5.81 -5.88 0.53
CA SER A 83 7.00 -6.29 1.27
C SER A 83 6.68 -7.40 2.27
N ALA A 84 7.65 -8.29 2.52
CA ALA A 84 7.53 -9.35 3.52
C ALA A 84 7.11 -8.79 4.89
N ALA A 85 7.73 -7.68 5.33
CA ALA A 85 7.37 -7.02 6.58
C ALA A 85 5.89 -6.57 6.63
N ALA A 86 5.32 -6.07 5.52
CA ALA A 86 3.91 -5.68 5.47
C ALA A 86 2.99 -6.92 5.52
N ASN A 87 3.36 -8.02 4.85
CA ASN A 87 2.60 -9.27 4.96
C ASN A 87 2.65 -9.86 6.37
N SER A 88 3.83 -9.88 7.00
CA SER A 88 3.99 -10.37 8.38
C SER A 88 3.19 -9.53 9.38
N SER A 89 3.19 -8.20 9.23
CA SER A 89 2.36 -7.29 10.04
C SER A 89 0.87 -7.62 9.90
N ARG A 90 0.40 -7.78 8.66
CA ARG A 90 -1.00 -8.11 8.38
C ARG A 90 -1.41 -9.47 8.95
N LYS A 91 -0.61 -10.52 8.72
CA LYS A 91 -0.88 -11.88 9.21
C LYS A 91 -0.95 -11.89 10.74
N ARG A 92 0.04 -11.29 11.41
CA ARG A 92 0.05 -11.14 12.88
C ARG A 92 -1.18 -10.39 13.38
N THR A 93 -1.53 -9.27 12.77
CA THR A 93 -2.71 -8.48 13.17
C THR A 93 -4.00 -9.29 13.00
N ALA A 94 -4.12 -10.07 11.92
CA ALA A 94 -5.27 -10.93 11.69
C ALA A 94 -5.36 -12.09 12.70
N GLU A 95 -4.23 -12.72 13.04
CA GLU A 95 -4.14 -13.77 14.06
C GLU A 95 -4.50 -13.25 15.44
N GLU A 96 -3.97 -12.09 15.83
CA GLU A 96 -4.31 -11.44 17.10
C GLU A 96 -5.79 -11.09 17.18
N PHE A 97 -6.38 -10.60 16.09
CA PHE A 97 -7.80 -10.31 16.03
C PHE A 97 -8.66 -11.57 16.11
N ALA A 98 -8.30 -12.63 15.38
CA ALA A 98 -8.97 -13.94 15.49
C ALA A 98 -8.91 -14.48 16.93
N ALA A 99 -7.76 -14.39 17.59
CA ALA A 99 -7.59 -14.83 18.97
C ALA A 99 -8.39 -13.98 19.97
N PHE A 100 -8.54 -12.67 19.71
CA PHE A 100 -9.45 -11.82 20.47
C PHE A 100 -10.91 -12.25 20.30
N LEU A 101 -11.37 -12.43 19.06
CA LEU A 101 -12.73 -12.87 18.78
C LEU A 101 -13.02 -14.28 19.32
N GLY A 102 -12.05 -15.19 19.28
CA GLY A 102 -12.18 -16.55 19.82
C GLY A 102 -12.33 -16.62 21.34
N ARG A 103 -11.98 -15.54 22.07
CA ARG A 103 -12.27 -15.42 23.52
C ARG A 103 -13.70 -14.95 23.79
N ASN A 104 -14.43 -14.51 22.77
CA ASN A 104 -15.80 -14.04 22.90
C ASN A 104 -16.76 -15.23 23.06
N PRO A 105 -17.52 -15.35 24.17
CA PRO A 105 -18.42 -16.47 24.39
C PRO A 105 -19.61 -16.52 23.42
N TYR A 106 -19.87 -15.44 22.69
CA TYR A 106 -20.96 -15.35 21.70
C TYR A 106 -20.60 -15.93 20.33
N GLY A 107 -19.42 -16.54 20.17
CA GLY A 107 -19.04 -17.23 18.93
C GLY A 107 -18.76 -16.31 17.74
N VAL A 108 -18.32 -15.07 18.01
CA VAL A 108 -17.94 -14.13 16.94
C VAL A 108 -16.66 -14.63 16.26
N SER A 109 -16.66 -14.64 14.93
CA SER A 109 -15.51 -15.01 14.09
C SER A 109 -15.09 -13.83 13.23
N ILE A 110 -13.98 -13.94 12.51
CA ILE A 110 -13.55 -12.88 11.58
C ILE A 110 -14.66 -12.59 10.57
N GLU A 111 -15.37 -13.62 10.11
CA GLU A 111 -16.45 -13.52 9.12
C GLU A 111 -17.70 -12.81 9.65
N THR A 112 -17.98 -12.92 10.96
CA THR A 112 -19.18 -12.35 11.58
C THR A 112 -18.92 -11.07 12.38
N ALA A 113 -17.66 -10.68 12.56
CA ALA A 113 -17.29 -9.50 13.32
C ALA A 113 -17.82 -8.20 12.70
N SER A 114 -18.31 -7.33 13.58
CA SER A 114 -18.86 -6.03 13.28
C SER A 114 -17.80 -4.92 13.41
N PRO A 115 -18.11 -3.68 12.99
CA PRO A 115 -17.29 -2.51 13.31
C PRO A 115 -16.98 -2.34 14.81
N ALA A 116 -17.92 -2.70 15.68
CA ALA A 116 -17.76 -2.58 17.12
C ALA A 116 -16.69 -3.55 17.64
N ASP A 117 -16.63 -4.76 17.10
CA ASP A 117 -15.61 -5.76 17.45
C ASP A 117 -14.21 -5.30 17.06
N VAL A 118 -14.06 -4.62 15.91
CA VAL A 118 -12.80 -3.99 15.50
C VAL A 118 -12.38 -2.90 16.49
N GLY A 119 -13.31 -2.03 16.88
CA GLY A 119 -13.05 -0.98 17.87
C GLY A 119 -12.66 -1.56 19.23
N ALA A 120 -13.42 -2.56 19.71
CA ALA A 120 -13.15 -3.26 20.97
C ALA A 120 -11.76 -3.91 20.94
N PHE A 121 -11.43 -4.66 19.88
CA PHE A 121 -10.11 -5.26 19.72
C PHE A 121 -8.98 -4.23 19.84
N ILE A 122 -9.09 -3.11 19.13
CA ILE A 122 -8.04 -2.09 19.13
C ILE A 122 -7.86 -1.52 20.54
N VAL A 123 -8.97 -1.16 21.21
CA VAL A 123 -8.94 -0.46 22.49
C VAL A 123 -8.57 -1.38 23.65
N SER A 124 -9.22 -2.54 23.77
CA SER A 124 -9.11 -3.39 24.96
C SER A 124 -7.98 -4.40 24.88
N ASP A 125 -7.50 -4.74 23.69
CA ASP A 125 -6.55 -5.84 23.52
C ASP A 125 -5.27 -5.43 22.79
N TRP A 126 -5.39 -4.78 21.63
CA TRP A 126 -4.22 -4.41 20.84
C TRP A 126 -3.42 -3.28 21.50
N LEU A 127 -4.06 -2.16 21.86
CA LEU A 127 -3.37 -1.00 22.45
C LEU A 127 -2.58 -1.37 23.72
N PRO A 128 -3.13 -2.08 24.72
CA PRO A 128 -2.39 -2.44 25.93
C PRO A 128 -1.16 -3.33 25.68
N ARG A 129 -1.23 -4.23 24.69
CA ARG A 129 -0.13 -5.16 24.37
C ARG A 129 0.99 -4.52 23.56
N HIS A 130 0.68 -3.48 22.77
CA HIS A 130 1.63 -2.88 21.83
C HIS A 130 2.10 -1.47 22.22
N SER A 131 1.48 -0.83 23.22
CA SER A 131 1.87 0.50 23.71
C SER A 131 3.32 0.55 24.20
N GLY A 132 3.79 -0.46 24.92
CA GLY A 132 5.17 -0.52 25.44
C GLY A 132 6.26 -0.56 24.36
N ASN A 133 5.91 -0.99 23.14
CA ASN A 133 6.83 -1.06 21.99
C ASN A 133 6.84 0.24 21.17
N CYS A 134 6.01 1.22 21.53
CA CYS A 134 5.91 2.47 20.82
C CYS A 134 6.89 3.50 21.36
N ARG A 135 7.23 4.51 20.55
CA ARG A 135 8.11 5.62 20.97
C ARG A 135 7.34 6.86 21.42
N THR A 136 6.02 6.83 21.28
CA THR A 136 5.17 7.95 21.66
C THR A 136 4.97 7.95 23.15
N VAL A 137 5.32 9.06 23.81
CA VAL A 137 5.20 9.24 25.24
C VAL A 137 4.21 10.38 25.48
N LEU A 138 3.25 10.18 26.37
CA LEU A 138 2.33 11.21 26.82
C LEU A 138 3.10 12.23 27.69
N PRO A 139 3.14 13.52 27.33
CA PRO A 139 3.79 14.56 28.12
C PRO A 139 3.25 14.66 29.56
N SER A 140 1.94 14.52 29.72
CA SER A 140 1.23 14.65 31.01
C SER A 140 1.57 13.56 32.02
N THR A 141 1.82 12.33 31.56
CA THR A 141 1.96 11.15 32.43
C THR A 141 3.28 10.42 32.29
N GLY A 142 4.09 10.74 31.27
CA GLY A 142 5.30 10.01 30.92
C GLY A 142 5.04 8.59 30.41
N LYS A 143 3.79 8.19 30.21
CA LYS A 143 3.44 6.84 29.77
C LYS A 143 3.65 6.68 28.27
N THR A 144 4.23 5.54 27.88
CA THR A 144 4.32 5.14 26.49
C THR A 144 2.95 4.70 25.97
N VAL A 145 2.55 5.24 24.83
CA VAL A 145 1.28 4.92 24.15
C VAL A 145 1.51 4.63 22.67
N ALA A 146 0.53 4.02 22.01
CA ALA A 146 0.61 3.82 20.57
C ALA A 146 0.47 5.14 19.81
N SER A 147 1.27 5.34 18.78
CA SER A 147 1.10 6.49 17.88
C SER A 147 -0.17 6.36 17.03
N ALA A 148 -0.72 7.49 16.58
CA ALA A 148 -1.83 7.51 15.61
C ALA A 148 -1.50 6.69 14.33
N SER A 149 -0.25 6.75 13.87
CA SER A 149 0.25 5.97 12.73
C SER A 149 0.21 4.46 12.98
N ALA A 150 0.47 4.01 14.22
CA ALA A 150 0.41 2.60 14.57
C ALA A 150 -1.04 2.09 14.55
N VAL A 151 -1.97 2.83 15.16
CA VAL A 151 -3.42 2.52 15.11
C VAL A 151 -3.93 2.49 13.67
N LYS A 152 -3.53 3.47 12.85
CA LYS A 152 -3.83 3.49 11.41
C LYS A 152 -3.27 2.26 10.68
N GLY A 153 -2.09 1.78 11.08
CA GLY A 153 -1.46 0.56 10.55
C GLY A 153 -2.32 -0.68 10.81
N VAL A 154 -2.79 -0.86 12.04
CA VAL A 154 -3.65 -1.99 12.44
C VAL A 154 -4.97 -1.99 11.67
N VAL A 155 -5.65 -0.84 11.61
CA VAL A 155 -6.91 -0.70 10.86
C VAL A 155 -6.70 -1.03 9.38
N LYS A 156 -5.58 -0.57 8.80
CA LYS A 156 -5.21 -0.87 7.41
C LYS A 156 -4.97 -2.37 7.20
N ASP A 157 -4.27 -3.02 8.12
CA ASP A 157 -3.98 -4.45 8.05
C ASP A 157 -5.27 -5.28 8.14
N LEU A 158 -6.16 -4.97 9.08
CA LEU A 158 -7.48 -5.60 9.20
C LEU A 158 -8.34 -5.36 7.95
N SER A 159 -8.39 -4.11 7.48
CA SER A 159 -9.13 -3.77 6.25
C SER A 159 -8.62 -4.55 5.04
N LYS A 160 -7.29 -4.73 4.92
CA LYS A 160 -6.71 -5.55 3.86
C LYS A 160 -7.06 -7.02 4.03
N THR A 161 -7.06 -7.57 5.25
CA THR A 161 -7.51 -8.93 5.54
C THR A 161 -8.95 -9.16 5.06
N TYR A 162 -9.89 -8.30 5.45
CA TYR A 162 -11.28 -8.39 4.97
C TYR A 162 -11.42 -8.25 3.46
N THR A 163 -10.60 -7.40 2.84
CA THR A 163 -10.58 -7.28 1.37
C THR A 163 -10.12 -8.59 0.72
N LEU A 164 -9.16 -9.31 1.30
CA LEU A 164 -8.69 -10.60 0.80
C LEU A 164 -9.72 -11.73 1.03
N LEU A 165 -10.57 -11.59 2.05
CA LEU A 165 -11.69 -12.50 2.31
C LEU A 165 -12.91 -12.23 1.41
N GLY A 166 -12.85 -11.24 0.51
CA GLY A 166 -13.95 -10.94 -0.42
C GLY A 166 -14.98 -9.92 0.07
N TYR A 167 -14.79 -9.31 1.25
CA TYR A 167 -15.68 -8.28 1.84
C TYR A 167 -15.52 -6.90 1.18
N ALA A 168 -15.20 -6.89 -0.12
CA ALA A 168 -15.19 -5.69 -0.95
C ALA A 168 -16.23 -5.74 -2.06
N ALA A 169 -16.84 -6.91 -2.32
CA ALA A 169 -17.70 -7.16 -3.49
C ALA A 169 -19.13 -7.65 -3.14
N GLY A 170 -19.58 -7.48 -1.89
CA GLY A 170 -20.95 -7.90 -1.48
C GLY A 170 -21.24 -7.85 0.03
N HIS A 171 -20.20 -7.87 0.87
CA HIS A 171 -20.29 -7.66 2.32
C HIS A 171 -19.49 -6.42 2.72
N GLU A 172 -19.97 -5.64 3.69
CA GLU A 172 -19.25 -4.48 4.18
C GLU A 172 -18.00 -4.89 4.97
N ASN A 173 -16.89 -4.20 4.72
CA ASN A 173 -15.65 -4.39 5.45
C ASN A 173 -15.72 -3.63 6.79
N PRO A 174 -15.79 -4.30 7.95
CA PRO A 174 -16.03 -3.64 9.23
C PRO A 174 -14.90 -2.66 9.60
N ALA A 175 -13.67 -2.94 9.20
CA ALA A 175 -12.51 -2.06 9.42
C ALA A 175 -12.49 -0.82 8.50
N LYS A 176 -13.36 -0.75 7.48
CA LYS A 176 -13.57 0.45 6.64
C LYS A 176 -14.80 1.28 7.04
N SER A 177 -15.57 0.82 8.02
CA SER A 177 -16.76 1.54 8.47
C SER A 177 -16.45 2.94 8.97
N GLU A 178 -17.44 3.85 8.88
CA GLU A 178 -17.29 5.22 9.37
C GLU A 178 -17.06 5.27 10.89
N VAL A 179 -17.55 4.29 11.65
CA VAL A 179 -17.30 4.21 13.11
C VAL A 179 -15.80 3.98 13.39
N VAL A 180 -15.17 3.01 12.73
CA VAL A 180 -13.73 2.71 12.90
C VAL A 180 -12.87 3.88 12.41
N LYS A 181 -13.28 4.53 11.31
CA LYS A 181 -12.62 5.74 10.79
C LYS A 181 -12.71 6.90 11.78
N SER A 182 -13.90 7.15 12.34
CA SER A 182 -14.13 8.19 13.34
C SER A 182 -13.32 7.94 14.62
N TYR A 183 -13.24 6.69 15.07
CA TYR A 183 -12.38 6.31 16.19
C TYR A 183 -10.91 6.64 15.92
N ARG A 184 -10.37 6.27 14.75
CA ARG A 184 -8.98 6.57 14.38
C ARG A 184 -8.70 8.08 14.43
N ASP A 185 -9.59 8.86 13.83
CA ASP A 185 -9.43 10.32 13.75
C ASP A 185 -9.62 10.97 15.14
N GLY A 186 -10.51 10.43 15.96
CA GLY A 186 -10.68 10.82 17.36
C GLY A 186 -9.45 10.50 18.21
N TYR A 187 -8.85 9.32 18.05
CA TYR A 187 -7.63 8.92 18.75
C TYR A 187 -6.45 9.85 18.42
N GLU A 188 -6.30 10.23 17.14
CA GLU A 188 -5.29 11.20 16.73
C GLU A 188 -5.50 12.56 17.41
N ARG A 189 -6.76 13.04 17.49
CA ARG A 189 -7.10 14.27 18.22
C ARG A 189 -6.81 14.16 19.71
N CYS A 190 -7.18 13.06 20.37
CA CYS A 190 -6.87 12.86 21.79
C CYS A 190 -5.37 12.93 22.07
N LEU A 191 -4.53 12.38 21.18
CA LEU A 191 -3.07 12.51 21.32
C LEU A 191 -2.62 13.98 21.17
N HIS A 192 -3.20 14.72 20.22
CA HIS A 192 -2.91 16.15 20.06
C HIS A 192 -3.34 16.99 21.27
N ASP A 193 -4.50 16.68 21.85
CA ASP A 193 -4.99 17.37 23.06
C ASP A 193 -4.07 17.12 24.26
N GLU A 194 -3.37 15.98 24.28
CA GLU A 194 -2.31 15.65 25.25
C GLU A 194 -0.92 16.24 24.89
N ASP A 195 -0.84 17.19 23.94
CA ASP A 195 0.39 17.80 23.40
C ASP A 195 1.39 16.78 22.79
N VAL A 196 0.92 15.63 22.31
CA VAL A 196 1.77 14.70 21.56
C VAL A 196 2.08 15.30 20.19
N LYS A 197 3.37 15.56 19.95
CA LYS A 197 3.86 16.15 18.71
C LYS A 197 4.32 15.08 17.73
N VAL A 198 3.89 15.22 16.47
CA VAL A 198 4.39 14.39 15.38
C VAL A 198 5.85 14.75 15.12
N GLN A 199 6.77 13.85 15.47
CA GLN A 199 8.16 13.98 15.06
C GLN A 199 8.29 13.74 13.56
N ARG A 200 8.65 14.80 12.84
CA ARG A 200 9.08 14.70 11.45
C ARG A 200 10.60 14.75 11.40
N ALA A 201 11.20 14.09 10.41
CA ALA A 201 12.60 14.29 10.11
C ALA A 201 12.84 15.80 9.93
N LYS A 202 13.76 16.37 10.72
CA LYS A 202 14.12 17.79 10.58
C LYS A 202 14.74 17.99 9.21
N VAL A 203 14.47 19.14 8.59
CA VAL A 203 15.12 19.50 7.32
C VAL A 203 16.63 19.55 7.55
N PHE A 204 17.34 18.70 6.81
CA PHE A 204 18.79 18.69 6.74
C PHE A 204 19.21 19.64 5.62
N THR A 205 20.00 20.65 5.95
CA THR A 205 20.37 21.74 5.04
C THR A 205 21.79 21.54 4.52
N GLU A 206 22.14 22.15 3.39
CA GLU A 206 23.51 22.13 2.85
C GLU A 206 24.54 22.58 3.89
N VAL A 207 24.26 23.66 4.63
CA VAL A 207 25.14 24.13 5.72
C VAL A 207 25.38 23.05 6.80
N LYS A 208 24.38 22.23 7.11
CA LYS A 208 24.53 21.13 8.08
C LYS A 208 25.29 19.95 7.48
N LEU A 209 25.11 19.70 6.18
CA LEU A 209 25.88 18.71 5.45
C LEU A 209 27.36 19.10 5.45
N ASP A 210 27.69 20.32 5.04
CA ASP A 210 29.09 20.78 4.98
C ASP A 210 29.75 20.73 6.37
N ALA A 211 29.03 21.15 7.42
CA ALA A 211 29.51 21.04 8.80
C ALA A 211 29.72 19.58 9.24
N LEU A 212 28.81 18.67 8.87
CA LEU A 212 28.95 17.24 9.16
C LEU A 212 30.14 16.64 8.41
N LEU A 213 30.29 16.95 7.12
CA LEU A 213 31.40 16.44 6.31
C LEU A 213 32.75 16.96 6.81
N ALA A 214 32.84 18.22 7.23
CA ALA A 214 34.04 18.77 7.86
C ALA A 214 34.37 18.05 9.17
N HIS A 215 33.37 17.84 10.04
CA HIS A 215 33.55 17.08 11.27
C HIS A 215 34.04 15.65 11.02
N MET A 216 33.45 14.96 10.03
CA MET A 216 33.87 13.60 9.65
C MET A 216 35.27 13.58 9.06
N ALA A 217 35.62 14.55 8.21
CA ALA A 217 36.97 14.65 7.63
C ALA A 217 38.03 14.86 8.71
N ASP A 218 37.75 15.67 9.73
CA ASP A 218 38.67 15.88 10.84
C ASP A 218 38.79 14.63 11.72
N ARG A 219 37.69 13.90 11.97
CA ARG A 219 37.75 12.60 12.64
C ARG A 219 38.57 11.58 11.87
N VAL A 220 38.38 11.47 10.56
CA VAL A 220 39.15 10.57 9.68
C VAL A 220 40.65 10.85 9.73
N LYS A 221 41.06 12.13 9.80
CA LYS A 221 42.48 12.51 9.92
C LYS A 221 43.11 12.13 11.26
N GLN A 222 42.32 12.14 12.33
CA GLN A 222 42.78 11.89 13.70
C GLN A 222 42.74 10.41 14.07
N GLU A 223 41.94 9.62 13.36
CA GLU A 223 41.78 8.20 13.65
C GLU A 223 43.01 7.39 13.22
N THR A 224 43.47 6.53 14.11
CA THR A 224 44.66 5.69 13.91
C THR A 224 44.32 4.21 13.89
N ASP A 225 43.17 3.82 14.45
CA ASP A 225 42.66 2.46 14.32
C ASP A 225 42.13 2.22 12.91
N ALA A 226 42.62 1.17 12.26
CA ALA A 226 42.28 0.88 10.87
C ALA A 226 40.80 0.51 10.67
N LEU A 227 40.19 -0.16 11.65
CA LEU A 227 38.79 -0.58 11.56
C LEU A 227 37.84 0.60 11.75
N GLU A 228 38.13 1.45 12.73
CA GLU A 228 37.37 2.69 12.97
C GLU A 228 37.53 3.65 11.78
N LEU A 229 38.73 3.76 11.21
CA LEU A 229 38.98 4.55 10.00
C LEU A 229 38.11 4.06 8.82
N CYS A 230 38.03 2.74 8.61
CA CYS A 230 37.15 2.18 7.57
C CYS A 230 35.68 2.51 7.84
N THR A 231 35.23 2.45 9.09
CA THR A 231 33.86 2.77 9.49
C THR A 231 33.53 4.25 9.23
N LEU A 232 34.43 5.16 9.59
CA LEU A 232 34.28 6.59 9.33
C LEU A 232 34.22 6.91 7.84
N LEU A 233 35.04 6.26 7.02
CA LEU A 233 35.02 6.40 5.56
C LEU A 233 33.70 5.85 4.96
N MET A 234 33.19 4.73 5.48
CA MET A 234 31.88 4.18 5.08
C MET A 234 30.73 5.11 5.45
N ASP A 235 30.73 5.68 6.66
CA ASP A 235 29.72 6.63 7.08
C ASP A 235 29.76 7.89 6.21
N GLN A 236 30.95 8.40 5.90
CA GLN A 236 31.11 9.59 5.05
C GLN A 236 30.58 9.33 3.64
N ALA A 237 30.87 8.14 3.10
CA ALA A 237 30.32 7.71 1.82
C ALA A 237 28.80 7.57 1.86
N ALA A 238 28.23 7.00 2.93
CA ALA A 238 26.79 6.84 3.09
C ALA A 238 26.05 8.19 3.19
N VAL A 239 26.59 9.15 3.95
CA VAL A 239 26.03 10.51 4.07
C VAL A 239 25.96 11.20 2.70
N LEU A 240 27.07 11.19 1.96
CA LEU A 240 27.15 11.79 0.62
C LEU A 240 26.22 11.08 -0.36
N TYR A 241 26.17 9.75 -0.34
CA TYR A 241 25.27 8.98 -1.21
C TYR A 241 23.82 9.33 -0.94
N LEU A 242 23.38 9.32 0.32
CA LEU A 242 22.01 9.65 0.72
C LEU A 242 21.64 11.08 0.36
N TRP A 243 22.57 12.02 0.51
CA TRP A 243 22.36 13.42 0.16
C TRP A 243 22.16 13.62 -1.35
N GLU A 244 23.06 13.07 -2.17
CA GLU A 244 23.07 13.30 -3.62
C GLU A 244 21.98 12.48 -4.35
N SER A 245 21.72 11.25 -3.90
CA SER A 245 20.73 10.37 -4.52
C SER A 245 19.30 10.61 -4.02
N LEU A 246 19.14 11.24 -2.85
CA LEU A 246 17.88 11.30 -2.10
C LEU A 246 17.26 9.90 -1.86
N ALA A 247 18.10 8.86 -1.88
CA ALA A 247 17.68 7.49 -1.62
C ALA A 247 17.23 7.32 -0.16
N ARG A 248 16.39 6.31 0.07
CA ARG A 248 15.99 5.94 1.43
C ARG A 248 17.13 5.18 2.10
N GLY A 249 17.24 5.25 3.43
CA GLY A 249 18.26 4.51 4.19
C GLY A 249 18.31 3.01 3.88
N LYS A 250 17.15 2.38 3.65
CA LYS A 250 17.08 0.97 3.23
C LYS A 250 17.74 0.72 1.86
N GLU A 251 17.62 1.66 0.94
CA GLU A 251 18.21 1.57 -0.41
C GLU A 251 19.73 1.75 -0.32
N CYS A 252 20.22 2.66 0.52
CA CYS A 252 21.64 2.80 0.83
C CYS A 252 22.24 1.51 1.41
N GLY A 253 21.55 0.88 2.37
CA GLY A 253 22.03 -0.38 2.97
C GLY A 253 21.95 -1.60 2.06
N ALA A 254 21.25 -1.52 0.92
CA ALA A 254 21.14 -2.60 -0.05
C ALA A 254 22.04 -2.39 -1.28
N LEU A 255 22.80 -1.28 -1.34
CA LEU A 255 23.67 -0.94 -2.44
C LEU A 255 24.79 -1.99 -2.56
N SER A 256 24.89 -2.61 -3.72
CA SER A 256 25.90 -3.64 -4.00
C SER A 256 27.07 -3.08 -4.82
N ALA A 257 28.26 -3.67 -4.68
CA ALA A 257 29.45 -3.20 -5.40
C ALA A 257 29.30 -3.19 -6.93
N ARG A 258 28.48 -4.10 -7.48
CA ARG A 258 28.15 -4.15 -8.92
C ARG A 258 27.31 -2.98 -9.42
N GLU A 259 26.71 -2.21 -8.51
CA GLU A 259 25.94 -1.00 -8.80
C GLU A 259 26.80 0.27 -8.69
N ILE A 260 28.12 0.11 -8.49
CA ILE A 260 29.09 1.19 -8.36
C ILE A 260 30.10 1.07 -9.49
N GLU A 261 30.15 2.08 -10.35
CA GLU A 261 31.21 2.23 -11.34
C GLU A 261 32.37 3.02 -10.72
N GLY A 262 33.54 2.40 -10.67
CA GLY A 262 34.80 3.08 -10.34
C GLY A 262 35.39 3.81 -11.54
N GLY A 263 36.52 4.50 -11.35
CA GLY A 263 37.27 5.18 -12.41
C GLY A 263 37.31 6.70 -12.26
N ALA A 264 37.62 7.41 -13.34
CA ALA A 264 37.84 8.87 -13.32
C ALA A 264 36.59 9.69 -12.99
N ALA A 265 35.40 9.10 -13.15
CA ALA A 265 34.13 9.70 -12.77
C ALA A 265 33.29 8.65 -12.03
N PRO A 266 33.60 8.36 -10.75
CA PRO A 266 32.91 7.32 -10.01
C PRO A 266 31.42 7.66 -9.87
N ALA A 267 30.59 6.64 -10.05
CA ALA A 267 29.14 6.77 -10.07
C ALA A 267 28.46 5.59 -9.37
N ALA A 268 27.43 5.88 -8.58
CA ALA A 268 26.53 4.87 -8.04
C ALA A 268 25.21 4.88 -8.81
N TYR A 269 24.74 3.70 -9.23
CA TYR A 269 23.50 3.48 -9.96
C TYR A 269 22.54 2.69 -9.07
N PRO A 270 21.79 3.36 -8.17
CA PRO A 270 20.81 2.67 -7.37
C PRO A 270 19.82 1.90 -8.26
N GLY A 271 19.62 0.62 -7.97
CA GLY A 271 18.50 -0.14 -8.51
C GLY A 271 17.17 0.60 -8.31
N TRP A 272 16.20 0.30 -9.18
CA TRP A 272 14.89 0.96 -9.29
C TRP A 272 14.28 1.38 -7.93
N SER A 273 14.33 2.68 -7.62
CA SER A 273 13.69 3.25 -6.44
C SER A 273 12.30 3.78 -6.81
N LYS A 274 11.30 3.55 -5.95
CA LYS A 274 9.95 4.14 -6.12
C LYS A 274 9.93 5.67 -6.07
N THR A 275 11.06 6.27 -5.72
CA THR A 275 11.28 7.70 -5.56
C THR A 275 12.10 8.29 -6.72
N VAL A 276 12.46 7.49 -7.72
CA VAL A 276 12.99 8.00 -8.99
C VAL A 276 11.85 8.73 -9.72
N HIS A 277 11.77 10.04 -9.50
CA HIS A 277 11.00 10.93 -10.36
C HIS A 277 11.43 10.71 -11.82
N LYS A 278 10.51 10.94 -12.77
CA LYS A 278 10.57 10.66 -14.23
C LYS A 278 11.78 11.22 -15.02
N ASN A 279 12.90 11.54 -14.38
CA ASN A 279 14.18 11.75 -15.04
C ASN A 279 15.03 10.47 -14.90
N PRO A 280 15.49 9.87 -16.02
CA PRO A 280 16.37 8.71 -15.96
C PRO A 280 17.63 9.09 -15.18
N VAL A 281 17.93 8.31 -14.13
CA VAL A 281 19.22 8.21 -13.46
C VAL A 281 19.91 9.57 -13.25
N ARG A 282 19.65 10.23 -12.11
CA ARG A 282 20.65 11.16 -11.58
C ARG A 282 21.86 10.31 -11.21
N VAL A 283 22.80 10.19 -12.14
CA VAL A 283 24.14 9.67 -11.89
C VAL A 283 24.70 10.49 -10.73
N VAL A 284 24.87 9.87 -9.56
CA VAL A 284 25.58 10.50 -8.45
C VAL A 284 27.05 10.49 -8.83
N ARG A 285 27.49 11.55 -9.50
CA ARG A 285 28.92 11.80 -9.69
C ARG A 285 29.48 12.26 -8.36
N TRP A 286 30.69 11.85 -8.03
CA TRP A 286 31.36 12.25 -6.79
C TRP A 286 32.37 13.38 -7.04
N PRO A 287 31.96 14.67 -7.18
CA PRO A 287 32.91 15.74 -7.46
C PRO A 287 33.74 16.18 -6.24
N ARG A 288 33.45 15.70 -5.03
CA ARG A 288 34.00 16.28 -3.78
C ARG A 288 35.16 15.52 -3.12
N LEU A 289 35.52 14.31 -3.58
CA LEU A 289 36.68 13.60 -3.00
C LEU A 289 38.05 14.17 -3.43
N GLY A 290 38.09 15.09 -4.40
CA GLY A 290 39.34 15.59 -5.00
C GLY A 290 39.67 17.07 -4.78
N ARG A 291 38.89 17.85 -4.01
CA ARG A 291 39.12 19.31 -3.88
C ARG A 291 39.69 19.81 -2.57
N GLU A 292 39.87 18.98 -1.54
CA GLU A 292 40.42 19.44 -0.24
C GLU A 292 41.55 18.55 0.33
N LEU A 293 42.38 17.99 -0.54
CA LEU A 293 43.74 17.59 -0.18
C LEU A 293 44.73 18.52 -0.92
N GLY A 294 44.53 19.83 -0.73
CA GLY A 294 45.40 20.87 -1.24
C GLY A 294 46.72 20.90 -0.47
N SER A 295 47.74 20.27 -1.05
CA SER A 295 49.14 20.52 -0.71
C SER A 295 49.48 22.01 -0.91
N PRO A 296 50.17 22.68 0.02
CA PRO A 296 50.54 24.08 -0.12
C PRO A 296 51.84 24.19 -0.93
N SER A 297 51.77 24.42 -2.24
CA SER A 297 52.78 25.21 -2.97
C SER A 297 52.57 25.31 -4.47
N SER A 298 53.05 26.45 -4.98
CA SER A 298 53.21 26.85 -6.37
C SER A 298 51.94 27.33 -7.09
N LYS A 299 51.75 28.65 -7.05
CA LYS A 299 51.94 29.49 -8.24
C LYS A 299 51.85 30.97 -7.85
N LEU A 300 52.98 31.47 -7.34
CA LEU A 300 53.49 32.74 -7.86
C LEU A 300 54.21 32.40 -9.17
N LEU A 301 53.88 33.13 -10.24
CA LEU A 301 54.77 33.67 -11.29
C LEU A 301 54.08 33.75 -12.67
N HIS A 302 54.02 35.00 -13.17
CA HIS A 302 53.81 35.48 -14.55
C HIS A 302 52.40 35.27 -15.14
N ASN A 303 51.63 36.28 -15.58
CA ASN A 303 51.81 37.73 -15.81
C ASN A 303 50.58 38.48 -15.27
#